data_AF-A0A3R6UIV4-F1
#
_entry.id   AF-A0A3R6UIV4-F1
#
_cell.length_a   1.000
_cell.length_b   1.000
_cell.length_c   1.000
_cell.angle_alpha   90.00
_cell.angle_beta   90.00
_cell.angle_gamma   90.00
#
_symmetry.space_group_name_H-M   'P 1'
#
loop_
_entity.id
_entity.type
_entity.pdbx_description
1 polymer ?
#
loop_
_entity_poly.entity_id
_entity_poly.type
_entity_poly.pdbx_seq_one_letter_code
_entity_poly.pdbx_strand_id
1 'polypeptide(L)'
;MANSNQTLKWINSLEDNKIIFDAGIIDGSKNRGIYGIFAIDIIKGTEYCAYVGRAVNIYSRFLIGKEAHFVKLRKGELKNNKIIEALNDKCKRIEVRVLEPIEFKYVDYCRDTQLMASRECYYIDYYQALNQCLEQYPDGSNIRREVWKEEKILSSKNSPFTTISTTNR
;
A
#
# COMPACT_ATOMS: atom_id res chain seq x y z
N MET A 1 -13.05 4.98 28.62
CA MET A 1 -13.84 3.96 27.89
C MET A 1 -12.87 2.94 27.31
N ALA A 2 -12.95 1.68 27.70
CA ALA A 2 -12.09 0.63 27.12
C ALA A 2 -12.49 0.39 25.65
N ASN A 3 -11.53 0.44 24.73
CA ASN A 3 -11.79 0.23 23.31
C ASN A 3 -12.35 -1.19 23.08
N SER A 4 -13.60 -1.29 22.62
CA SER A 4 -14.30 -2.56 22.41
C SER A 4 -13.95 -3.25 21.08
N ASN A 5 -13.10 -2.63 20.26
CA ASN A 5 -12.72 -3.17 18.96
C ASN A 5 -11.96 -4.50 19.10
N GLN A 6 -12.60 -5.59 18.66
CA GLN A 6 -12.03 -6.93 18.77
C GLN A 6 -10.74 -7.11 17.94
N THR A 7 -10.60 -6.40 16.82
CA THR A 7 -9.38 -6.46 16.01
C THR A 7 -8.22 -5.80 16.73
N LEU A 8 -8.46 -4.64 17.36
CA LEU A 8 -7.42 -3.97 18.17
C LEU A 8 -7.06 -4.81 19.40
N LYS A 9 -8.04 -5.45 20.05
CA LYS A 9 -7.76 -6.40 21.14
C LYS A 9 -6.90 -7.58 20.68
N TRP A 10 -7.20 -8.14 19.51
CA TRP A 10 -6.38 -9.20 18.91
C TRP A 10 -4.95 -8.73 18.65
N ILE A 11 -4.79 -7.54 18.05
CA ILE A 11 -3.46 -6.93 17.82
C ILE A 11 -2.68 -6.79 19.12
N ASN A 12 -3.31 -6.28 20.17
CA ASN A 12 -2.68 -6.10 21.48
C ASN A 12 -2.40 -7.44 22.21
N SER A 13 -2.93 -8.55 21.72
CA SER A 13 -2.64 -9.90 22.26
C SER A 13 -1.51 -10.62 21.53
N LEU A 14 -1.03 -10.07 20.41
CA LEU A 14 0.15 -10.57 19.72
C LEU A 14 1.42 -10.28 20.54
N GLU A 15 2.55 -10.87 20.13
CA GLU A 15 3.87 -10.50 20.67
C GLU A 15 4.04 -8.97 20.67
N ASP A 16 4.74 -8.44 21.69
CA ASP A 16 4.88 -7.00 21.88
C ASP A 16 5.34 -6.30 20.59
N ASN A 17 4.63 -5.24 20.23
CA ASN A 17 4.92 -4.43 19.04
C ASN A 17 4.88 -5.19 17.70
N LYS A 18 4.17 -6.32 17.62
CA LYS A 18 4.03 -7.08 16.38
C LYS A 18 3.35 -6.29 15.27
N ILE A 19 2.34 -5.49 15.62
CA ILE A 19 1.64 -4.58 14.74
C ILE A 19 1.55 -3.22 15.43
N ILE A 20 2.09 -2.18 14.81
CA ILE A 20 2.13 -0.82 15.35
C ILE A 20 1.38 0.11 14.41
N PHE A 21 0.64 1.06 14.98
CA PHE A 21 0.03 2.16 14.26
C PHE A 21 0.70 3.47 14.67
N ASP A 22 0.83 4.39 13.72
CA ASP A 22 1.07 5.79 14.03
C ASP A 22 -0.02 6.30 15.01
N ALA A 23 0.41 7.00 16.07
CA ALA A 23 -0.45 7.37 17.18
C ALA A 23 -1.68 8.18 16.73
N GLY A 24 -1.48 9.03 15.71
CA GLY A 24 -2.53 9.85 15.12
C GLY A 24 -3.68 9.06 14.48
N ILE A 25 -3.45 7.80 14.10
CA ILE A 25 -4.51 6.91 13.61
C ILE A 25 -5.36 6.42 14.78
N ILE A 26 -4.73 6.09 15.91
CA ILE A 26 -5.39 5.51 17.08
C ILE A 26 -6.17 6.57 17.85
N ASP A 27 -5.61 7.76 18.04
CA ASP A 27 -6.28 8.87 18.72
C ASP A 27 -7.23 9.67 17.80
N GLY A 28 -7.14 9.45 16.48
CA GLY A 28 -8.00 10.06 15.47
C GLY A 28 -7.55 11.43 14.96
N SER A 29 -6.44 11.98 15.45
CA SER A 29 -5.90 13.28 15.03
C SER A 29 -5.38 13.31 13.60
N LYS A 30 -4.95 12.16 13.05
CA LYS A 30 -4.43 12.00 11.68
C LYS A 30 -5.13 10.85 10.96
N ASN A 31 -6.43 11.00 10.76
CA ASN A 31 -7.26 9.90 10.33
C ASN A 31 -7.74 9.98 8.87
N ARG A 32 -7.31 11.00 8.11
CA ARG A 32 -7.64 11.16 6.70
C ARG A 32 -6.38 11.40 5.87
N GLY A 33 -6.23 10.66 4.78
CA GLY A 33 -5.18 10.87 3.81
C GLY A 33 -4.60 9.57 3.29
N ILE A 34 -3.31 9.61 2.97
CA ILE A 34 -2.55 8.48 2.43
C ILE A 34 -1.84 7.77 3.59
N TYR A 35 -1.95 6.46 3.64
CA TYR A 35 -1.28 5.59 4.59
C TYR A 35 -0.43 4.54 3.86
N GLY A 36 0.56 4.00 4.57
CA GLY A 36 1.35 2.87 4.12
C GLY A 36 1.34 1.74 5.15
N ILE A 37 1.46 0.50 4.66
CA ILE A 37 1.69 -0.69 5.48
C ILE A 37 3.11 -1.18 5.21
N PHE A 38 3.91 -1.28 6.25
CA PHE A 38 5.34 -1.61 6.17
C PHE A 38 5.62 -2.92 6.90
N ALA A 39 6.41 -3.78 6.27
CA ALA A 39 7.05 -4.91 6.92
C ALA A 39 8.46 -4.50 7.33
N ILE A 40 8.76 -4.57 8.63
CA ILE A 40 10.06 -4.19 9.20
C ILE A 40 10.79 -5.45 9.62
N ASP A 41 12.00 -5.66 9.12
CA ASP A 41 12.94 -6.67 9.61
C ASP A 41 13.73 -6.08 10.78
N ILE A 42 13.46 -6.58 11.99
CA ILE A 42 14.00 -6.04 13.24
C ILE A 42 15.50 -6.34 13.34
N ILE A 43 15.94 -7.48 12.82
CA ILE A 43 17.34 -7.93 12.90
C ILE A 43 18.20 -7.17 11.91
N LYS A 44 17.72 -6.99 10.68
CA LYS A 44 18.46 -6.30 9.62
C LYS A 44 18.29 -4.78 9.64
N GLY A 45 17.28 -4.27 10.35
CA GLY A 45 16.94 -2.85 10.36
C GLY A 45 16.43 -2.34 9.01
N THR A 46 15.88 -3.24 8.17
CA THR A 46 15.37 -2.89 6.83
C THR A 46 13.85 -2.85 6.82
N GLU A 47 13.28 -2.00 5.98
CA GLU A 47 11.84 -1.93 5.77
C GLU A 47 11.43 -2.16 4.32
N TYR A 48 10.21 -2.66 4.16
CA TYR A 48 9.55 -2.85 2.88
C TYR A 48 8.12 -2.33 2.94
N CYS A 49 7.79 -1.37 2.08
CA CYS A 49 6.42 -0.91 1.86
C CYS A 49 5.63 -2.00 1.12
N ALA A 50 4.68 -2.62 1.82
CA ALA A 50 3.86 -3.70 1.30
C ALA A 50 2.60 -3.22 0.60
N TYR A 51 2.11 -2.04 0.94
CA TYR A 51 0.86 -1.48 0.43
C TYR A 51 0.77 0.01 0.74
N VAL A 52 0.23 0.79 -0.19
CA VAL A 52 -0.15 2.18 0.00
C VAL A 52 -1.66 2.28 -0.20
N GLY A 53 -2.35 3.05 0.63
CA GLY A 53 -3.77 3.29 0.43
C GLY A 53 -4.20 4.68 0.85
N ARG A 54 -5.42 5.04 0.47
CA ARG A 54 -6.09 6.25 0.94
C ARG A 54 -7.33 5.93 1.77
N ALA A 55 -7.65 6.80 2.72
CA ALA A 55 -8.92 6.72 3.45
C ALA A 55 -9.38 8.08 3.97
N VAL A 56 -10.70 8.24 4.05
CA VAL A 56 -11.34 9.34 4.82
C VAL A 56 -11.31 9.11 6.33
N ASN A 57 -11.18 7.84 6.73
CA ASN A 57 -11.01 7.38 8.12
C ASN A 57 -10.10 6.13 8.10
N ILE A 58 -8.81 6.33 8.33
CA ILE A 58 -7.76 5.30 8.32
C ILE A 58 -8.03 4.25 9.41
N TYR A 59 -8.37 4.65 10.63
CA TYR A 59 -8.72 3.77 11.74
C TYR A 59 -9.81 2.76 11.32
N SER A 60 -10.91 3.26 10.75
CA SER A 60 -11.98 2.41 10.26
C SER A 60 -11.52 1.51 9.11
N ARG A 61 -10.70 2.03 8.20
CA ARG A 61 -10.16 1.27 7.06
C ARG A 61 -9.29 0.08 7.50
N PHE A 62 -8.66 0.14 8.67
CA PHE A 62 -7.89 -0.96 9.23
C PHE A 62 -8.69 -1.86 10.18
N LEU A 63 -9.54 -1.27 11.02
CA LEU A 63 -10.04 -1.93 12.24
C LEU A 63 -11.56 -2.14 12.28
N ILE A 64 -12.35 -1.48 11.42
CA ILE A 64 -13.82 -1.51 11.49
C ILE A 64 -14.44 -1.99 10.17
N GLY A 65 -15.28 -3.02 10.27
CA GLY A 65 -16.05 -3.55 9.14
C GLY A 65 -15.37 -4.73 8.44
N LYS A 66 -16.16 -5.52 7.73
CA LYS A 66 -15.69 -6.77 7.09
C LYS A 66 -14.60 -6.56 6.03
N GLU A 67 -14.59 -5.40 5.38
CA GLU A 67 -13.64 -5.08 4.32
C GLU A 67 -12.33 -4.46 4.84
N ALA A 68 -12.23 -4.19 6.15
CA ALA A 68 -11.07 -3.56 6.74
C ALA A 68 -9.84 -4.47 6.70
N HIS A 69 -8.66 -3.87 6.46
CA HIS A 69 -7.45 -4.64 6.19
C HIS A 69 -7.09 -5.62 7.31
N PHE A 70 -7.12 -5.19 8.57
CA PHE A 70 -6.72 -6.05 9.69
C PHE A 70 -7.85 -6.91 10.23
N VAL A 71 -9.11 -6.58 9.93
CA VAL A 71 -10.22 -7.52 10.09
C VAL A 71 -10.03 -8.73 9.16
N LYS A 72 -9.69 -8.48 7.88
CA LYS A 72 -9.35 -9.53 6.92
C LYS A 72 -8.09 -10.28 7.30
N LEU A 73 -7.03 -9.59 7.75
CA LEU A 73 -5.80 -10.24 8.19
C LEU A 73 -6.05 -11.22 9.33
N ARG A 74 -6.78 -10.78 10.37
CA ARG A 74 -7.16 -11.62 11.51
C ARG A 74 -7.95 -12.88 11.10
N LYS A 75 -8.74 -12.79 10.02
CA LYS A 75 -9.53 -13.90 9.48
C LYS A 75 -8.76 -14.76 8.45
N GLY A 76 -7.53 -14.40 8.09
CA GLY A 76 -6.78 -15.07 7.02
C GLY A 76 -7.28 -14.75 5.60
N GLU A 77 -8.06 -13.68 5.43
CA GLU A 77 -8.69 -13.28 4.16
C GLU A 77 -7.90 -12.18 3.41
N LEU A 78 -6.87 -11.60 4.04
CA LEU A 78 -6.05 -10.57 3.40
C LEU A 78 -5.21 -11.17 2.28
N LYS A 79 -5.23 -10.56 1.09
CA LYS A 79 -4.40 -10.97 -0.05
C LYS A 79 -3.20 -10.05 -0.20
N ASN A 80 -2.24 -10.16 0.70
CA ASN A 80 -0.95 -9.47 0.61
C ASN A 80 0.12 -10.35 1.29
N ASN A 81 0.92 -11.02 0.47
CA ASN A 81 1.88 -12.02 0.96
C ASN A 81 2.94 -11.40 1.87
N LYS A 82 3.37 -10.17 1.59
CA LYS A 82 4.39 -9.48 2.39
C LYS A 82 3.92 -9.18 3.81
N ILE A 83 2.65 -8.79 3.97
CA ILE A 83 2.05 -8.57 5.30
C ILE A 83 1.87 -9.92 6.02
N ILE A 84 1.42 -10.96 5.32
CA ILE A 84 1.26 -12.31 5.92
C ILE A 84 2.61 -12.89 6.35
N GLU A 85 3.64 -12.78 5.51
CA GLU A 85 5.02 -13.18 5.83
C GLU A 85 5.51 -12.45 7.09
N ALA A 86 5.32 -11.13 7.15
CA ALA A 86 5.71 -10.33 8.33
C ALA A 86 4.94 -10.72 9.59
N LEU A 87 3.65 -11.07 9.48
CA LEU A 87 2.85 -11.54 10.61
C LEU A 87 3.38 -12.85 11.19
N ASN A 88 3.82 -13.78 10.34
CA ASN A 88 4.26 -15.12 10.75
C ASN A 88 5.74 -15.20 11.14
N ASP A 89 6.55 -14.20 10.79
CA ASP A 89 7.98 -14.16 11.07
C ASP A 89 8.26 -13.40 12.37
N LYS A 90 8.81 -14.08 13.39
CA LYS A 90 9.12 -13.48 14.71
C LYS A 90 10.16 -12.36 14.65
N CYS A 91 11.00 -12.33 13.61
CA CYS A 91 12.00 -11.27 13.42
C CYS A 91 11.42 -10.05 12.69
N LYS A 92 10.12 -10.06 12.36
CA LYS A 92 9.45 -8.97 11.66
C LYS A 92 8.30 -8.38 12.46
N ARG A 93 8.03 -7.11 12.21
CA ARG A 93 6.80 -6.43 12.65
C ARG A 93 6.14 -5.70 11.50
N ILE A 94 4.87 -5.37 11.69
CA ILE A 94 4.09 -4.58 10.74
C ILE A 94 3.89 -3.18 11.32
N GLU A 95 4.12 -2.15 10.51
CA GLU A 95 3.84 -0.77 10.88
C GLU A 95 2.83 -0.14 9.91
N VAL A 96 1.84 0.56 10.45
CA VAL A 96 0.89 1.36 9.69
C VAL A 96 1.19 2.82 9.96
N ARG A 97 1.58 3.55 8.91
CA ARG A 97 2.01 4.96 9.02
C ARG A 97 1.11 5.86 8.17
N VAL A 98 0.85 7.07 8.64
CA VAL A 98 0.28 8.14 7.80
C VAL A 98 1.41 8.71 6.96
N LEU A 99 1.32 8.59 5.64
CA LEU A 99 2.29 9.15 4.70
C LEU A 99 2.02 10.63 4.44
N GLU A 100 0.75 10.97 4.25
CA GLU A 100 0.32 12.33 4.01
C GLU A 100 -1.11 12.54 4.51
N PRO A 101 -1.34 13.44 5.49
CA PRO A 101 -2.69 13.85 5.81
C PRO A 101 -3.28 14.66 4.65
N ILE A 102 -4.53 14.39 4.29
CA ILE A 102 -5.23 15.13 3.23
C ILE A 102 -6.38 15.92 3.85
N GLU A 103 -6.39 17.22 3.64
CA GLU A 103 -7.49 18.09 3.99
C GLU A 103 -8.47 18.18 2.81
N PHE A 104 -9.77 18.03 3.09
CA PHE A 104 -10.81 18.32 2.11
C PHE A 104 -11.29 19.74 2.30
N LYS A 105 -11.32 20.50 1.21
CA LYS A 105 -11.82 21.88 1.26
C LYS A 105 -13.34 21.93 1.21
N TYR A 106 -13.99 20.85 0.79
CA TYR A 106 -15.44 20.73 0.67
C TYR A 106 -16.09 21.78 -0.25
N VAL A 107 -15.30 22.39 -1.14
CA VAL A 107 -15.79 23.32 -2.15
C VAL A 107 -16.30 22.56 -3.37
N ASP A 108 -15.62 21.49 -3.76
CA ASP A 108 -16.01 20.64 -4.89
C ASP A 108 -15.60 19.19 -4.63
N TYR A 109 -16.57 18.29 -4.72
CA TYR A 109 -16.40 16.86 -4.42
C TYR A 109 -15.36 16.19 -5.33
N CYS A 110 -15.40 16.52 -6.63
CA CYS A 110 -14.51 15.93 -7.62
C CYS A 110 -13.07 16.37 -7.40
N ARG A 111 -12.83 17.64 -7.05
CA ARG A 111 -11.49 18.16 -6.74
C ARG A 111 -10.86 17.47 -5.52
N ASP A 112 -11.60 17.36 -4.42
CA ASP A 112 -11.10 16.72 -3.20
C ASP A 112 -10.81 15.22 -3.44
N THR A 113 -11.71 14.53 -4.17
CA THR A 113 -11.54 13.11 -4.51
C THR A 113 -10.36 12.89 -5.47
N GLN A 114 -10.22 13.74 -6.48
CA GLN A 114 -9.12 13.69 -7.45
C GLN A 114 -7.77 13.94 -6.77
N LEU A 115 -7.68 14.92 -5.86
CA LEU A 115 -6.47 15.17 -5.08
C LEU A 115 -6.06 13.90 -4.32
N MET A 116 -7.00 13.29 -3.59
CA MET A 116 -6.70 12.09 -2.80
C MET A 116 -6.23 10.92 -3.68
N ALA A 117 -6.87 10.68 -4.83
CA ALA A 117 -6.43 9.65 -5.78
C ALA A 117 -5.03 9.97 -6.36
N SER A 118 -4.78 11.21 -6.72
CA SER A 118 -3.47 11.64 -7.25
C SER A 118 -2.34 11.46 -6.24
N ARG A 119 -2.58 11.78 -4.96
CA ARG A 119 -1.58 11.57 -3.89
C ARG A 119 -1.35 10.09 -3.60
N GLU A 120 -2.37 9.25 -3.68
CA GLU A 120 -2.20 7.78 -3.60
C GLU A 120 -1.28 7.27 -4.71
N CYS A 121 -1.54 7.63 -5.97
CA CYS A 121 -0.69 7.24 -7.10
C CYS A 121 0.76 7.72 -6.91
N TYR A 122 0.96 8.96 -6.46
CA TYR A 122 2.30 9.49 -6.19
C TYR A 122 3.11 8.60 -5.22
N TYR A 123 2.51 8.14 -4.12
CA TYR A 123 3.22 7.28 -3.17
C TYR A 123 3.40 5.85 -3.69
N ILE A 124 2.45 5.32 -4.46
CA ILE A 124 2.61 4.03 -5.14
C ILE A 124 3.83 4.10 -6.07
N ASP A 125 3.90 5.12 -6.93
CA ASP A 125 5.02 5.33 -7.86
C ASP A 125 6.35 5.48 -7.10
N TYR A 126 6.36 6.27 -6.02
CA TYR A 126 7.53 6.46 -5.17
C TYR A 126 8.07 5.13 -4.62
N TYR A 127 7.21 4.30 -4.02
CA TYR A 127 7.66 3.02 -3.46
C TYR A 127 7.97 1.98 -4.54
N GLN A 128 7.27 2.00 -5.68
CA GLN A 128 7.58 1.12 -6.81
C GLN A 128 8.92 1.46 -7.46
N ALA A 129 9.32 2.74 -7.52
CA ALA A 129 10.66 3.14 -7.93
C ALA A 129 11.76 2.60 -7.02
N LEU A 130 11.43 2.31 -5.75
CA LEU A 130 12.31 1.66 -4.77
C LEU A 130 12.24 0.11 -4.81
N ASN A 131 11.57 -0.47 -5.81
CA ASN A 131 11.27 -1.91 -5.91
C ASN A 131 10.41 -2.44 -4.75
N GLN A 132 9.53 -1.62 -4.20
CA GLN A 132 8.57 -1.97 -3.16
C GLN A 132 7.14 -1.81 -3.68
N CYS A 133 6.12 -2.28 -2.95
CA CYS A 133 4.72 -2.14 -3.36
C CYS A 133 4.40 -2.69 -4.77
N LEU A 134 5.22 -3.62 -5.29
CA LEU A 134 5.17 -4.07 -6.70
C LEU A 134 3.94 -4.90 -7.06
N GLU A 135 3.27 -5.48 -6.07
CA GLU A 135 2.04 -6.26 -6.29
C GLU A 135 0.78 -5.38 -6.42
N GLN A 136 0.92 -4.08 -6.13
CA GLN A 136 -0.19 -3.14 -6.14
C GLN A 136 -0.37 -2.48 -7.51
N TYR A 137 -1.63 -2.27 -7.87
CA TYR A 137 -2.06 -1.49 -9.03
C TYR A 137 -2.86 -0.28 -8.53
N PRO A 138 -2.92 0.82 -9.31
CA PRO A 138 -3.86 1.90 -9.01
C PRO A 138 -5.31 1.36 -9.03
N ASP A 139 -6.16 1.99 -8.21
CA ASP A 139 -7.59 1.72 -8.19
C ASP A 139 -8.21 2.02 -9.57
N GLY A 140 -9.06 1.10 -10.05
CA GLY A 140 -9.80 1.26 -11.31
C GLY A 140 -9.54 0.15 -12.33
N SER A 141 -9.97 0.41 -13.56
CA SER A 141 -9.78 -0.50 -14.68
C SER A 141 -8.33 -0.46 -15.15
N ASN A 142 -7.60 -1.53 -14.84
CA ASN A 142 -6.21 -1.70 -15.25
C ASN A 142 -6.11 -2.46 -16.58
N ILE A 143 -5.08 -2.17 -17.38
CA ILE A 143 -4.78 -2.98 -18.57
C ILE A 143 -4.51 -4.41 -18.17
N ARG A 144 -4.95 -5.35 -19.00
CA ARG A 144 -4.66 -6.77 -18.78
C ARG A 144 -3.16 -7.03 -18.94
N ARG A 145 -2.63 -7.95 -18.12
CA ARG A 145 -1.21 -8.30 -18.15
C ARG A 145 -0.77 -8.82 -19.52
N GLU A 146 -1.65 -9.55 -20.21
CA GLU A 146 -1.39 -10.05 -21.56
C GLU A 146 -1.18 -8.91 -22.55
N VAL A 147 -2.08 -7.92 -22.54
CA VAL A 147 -2.01 -6.72 -23.39
C VAL A 147 -0.71 -5.94 -23.12
N TRP A 148 -0.34 -5.76 -21.84
CA TRP A 148 0.94 -5.11 -21.50
C TRP A 148 2.16 -5.85 -22.06
N LYS A 149 2.16 -7.19 -22.03
CA LYS A 149 3.26 -8.00 -22.60
C LYS A 149 3.35 -7.86 -24.12
N GLU A 150 2.21 -7.80 -24.81
CA GLU A 150 2.14 -7.59 -26.26
C GLU A 150 2.68 -6.21 -26.64
N GLU A 151 2.26 -5.14 -25.97
CA GLU A 151 2.75 -3.76 -26.16
C GLU A 151 4.27 -3.65 -25.94
N LYS A 152 4.81 -4.36 -24.94
CA LYS A 152 6.26 -4.41 -24.71
C LYS A 152 7.02 -5.01 -25.91
N ILE A 153 6.49 -6.07 -26.53
CA ILE A 153 7.11 -6.70 -27.70
C ILE A 153 7.04 -5.77 -28.91
N LEU A 154 5.90 -5.11 -29.14
CA LEU A 154 5.69 -4.20 -30.25
C LEU A 154 6.61 -2.96 -30.15
N SER A 155 6.69 -2.33 -28.98
CA SER A 155 7.57 -1.18 -28.74
C SER A 155 9.05 -1.53 -28.92
N SER A 156 9.46 -2.75 -28.55
CA SER A 156 10.85 -3.22 -28.75
C SER A 156 11.20 -3.42 -30.23
N LYS A 157 10.24 -3.83 -31.08
CA LYS A 157 10.44 -4.02 -32.53
C LYS A 157 10.50 -2.71 -33.31
N ASN A 158 9.85 -1.66 -32.81
CA ASN A 158 9.79 -0.34 -33.46
C ASN A 158 10.89 0.62 -32.97
N SER A 159 11.84 0.14 -32.15
CA SER A 159 12.95 0.97 -31.68
C SER A 159 13.97 1.21 -32.80
N PRO A 160 14.28 2.47 -33.17
CA PRO A 160 15.05 2.83 -34.37
C PRO A 160 16.56 2.48 -34.32
N PHE A 161 17.03 1.70 -33.35
CA PHE A 161 18.45 1.39 -33.16
C PHE A 161 18.88 -0.02 -33.60
N THR A 162 18.09 -0.69 -34.45
CA THR A 162 18.52 -1.97 -35.06
C THR A 162 18.62 -1.83 -36.58
N THR A 163 19.57 -1.03 -37.05
CA THR A 163 20.09 -1.13 -38.41
C THR A 163 21.60 -1.05 -38.34
N ILE A 164 22.24 -2.16 -37.93
CA ILE A 164 23.66 -2.35 -38.18
C ILE A 164 23.79 -2.56 -39.69
N SER A 165 24.40 -1.59 -40.36
CA SER A 165 24.77 -1.66 -41.76
C SER A 165 25.76 -2.80 -41.97
N THR A 166 25.32 -3.89 -42.59
CA THR A 166 26.22 -4.85 -43.23
C THR A 166 26.33 -4.51 -44.71
N THR A 167 27.07 -3.45 -45.04
CA THR A 167 27.67 -3.31 -46.37
C THR A 167 29.06 -3.92 -46.34
N ASN A 168 29.11 -5.23 -46.64
CA ASN A 168 30.30 -5.86 -47.20
C ASN A 168 30.34 -5.56 -48.71
N ARG A 169 31.26 -4.68 -49.13
CA ARG A 169 32.15 -4.80 -50.30
C ARG A 169 32.78 -3.46 -50.64
#